data_AF-E9SCZ6-F1
#
_entry.id   AF-E9SCZ6-F1
#
_cell.length_a   1.000
_cell.length_b   1.000
_cell.length_c   1.000
_cell.angle_alpha   90.00
_cell.angle_beta   90.00
_cell.angle_gamma   90.00
#
_symmetry.space_group_name_H-M   'P 1'
#
loop_
_entity.id
_entity.type
_entity.pdbx_description
1 polymer ?
#
loop_
_entity_poly.entity_id
_entity_poly.type
_entity_poly.pdbx_seq_one_letter_code
_entity_poly.pdbx_strand_id
1 'polypeptide(L)'
;YQQCADSIIRLYSDYFYQKGQFDKITFQFSNGDECNYPRWRKGRRMLVLGDFSCEIPAALPDDSEQQYRNYLKEVINYAGTLSLQKESAVISPDELGIGDFICNDTHVVMITDMAVNDKGEKVYLIGQSFIPAVCFHIITDLDGSEPTAWFTEDRLREEKFQIGAFSFEQKDIRRWKDGF
;
A
#
# COMPACT_ATOMS: atom_id res chain seq x y z
N TYR A 1 15.05 -6.32 -1.07
CA TYR A 1 14.14 -5.51 -1.89
C TYR A 1 12.73 -6.05 -1.72
N GLN A 2 11.72 -5.18 -1.80
CA GLN A 2 10.31 -5.47 -1.57
C GLN A 2 9.54 -5.43 -2.88
N GLN A 3 8.58 -6.33 -3.09
CA GLN A 3 7.67 -6.28 -4.24
C GLN A 3 6.73 -5.06 -4.15
N CYS A 4 5.89 -4.86 -5.16
CA CYS A 4 4.99 -3.70 -5.24
C CYS A 4 4.11 -3.56 -3.98
N ALA A 5 3.34 -4.59 -3.63
CA ALA A 5 2.48 -4.59 -2.45
C ALA A 5 3.26 -4.48 -1.13
N ASP A 6 4.37 -5.19 -0.99
CA ASP A 6 5.24 -5.17 0.19
C ASP A 6 5.69 -3.75 0.55
N SER A 7 5.96 -2.94 -0.48
CA SER A 7 6.41 -1.56 -0.32
C SER A 7 5.27 -0.69 0.22
N ILE A 8 4.04 -0.89 -0.25
CA ILE A 8 2.85 -0.17 0.23
C ILE A 8 2.54 -0.55 1.68
N ILE A 9 2.51 -1.85 1.99
CA ILE A 9 2.33 -2.37 3.36
C ILE A 9 3.36 -1.75 4.29
N ARG A 10 4.64 -1.75 3.89
CA ARG A 10 5.70 -1.17 4.69
C ARG A 10 5.55 0.33 4.87
N LEU A 11 5.23 1.11 3.83
CA LEU A 11 5.07 2.56 3.94
C LEU A 11 3.95 2.93 4.91
N TYR A 12 2.78 2.29 4.79
CA TYR A 12 1.68 2.48 5.74
C TYR A 12 2.07 2.09 7.16
N SER A 13 2.68 0.91 7.31
CA SER A 13 3.08 0.43 8.63
C SER A 13 4.14 1.33 9.27
N ASP A 14 5.17 1.74 8.52
CA ASP A 14 6.26 2.59 9.03
C ASP A 14 5.73 3.98 9.42
N TYR A 15 4.79 4.54 8.65
CA TYR A 15 4.13 5.80 8.99
C TYR A 15 3.41 5.70 10.35
N PHE A 16 2.53 4.72 10.53
CA PHE A 16 1.77 4.58 11.77
C PHE A 16 2.65 4.18 12.95
N TYR A 17 3.70 3.38 12.71
CA TYR A 17 4.67 3.01 13.73
C TYR A 17 5.42 4.23 14.26
N GLN A 18 5.93 5.09 13.36
CA GLN A 18 6.62 6.33 13.73
C GLN A 18 5.70 7.34 14.43
N LYS A 19 4.40 7.34 14.12
CA LYS A 19 3.39 8.16 14.80
C LYS A 19 2.88 7.57 16.11
N GLY A 20 3.31 6.36 16.49
CA GLY A 20 2.81 5.65 17.66
C GLY A 20 1.35 5.18 17.55
N GLN A 21 0.78 5.20 16.34
CA GLN A 21 -0.61 4.80 16.07
C GLN A 21 -0.70 3.29 15.84
N PHE A 22 -0.24 2.51 16.81
CA PHE A 22 -0.08 1.05 16.66
C PHE A 22 -1.38 0.31 16.37
N ASP A 23 -2.51 0.82 16.87
CA ASP A 23 -3.84 0.23 16.64
C ASP A 23 -4.27 0.25 15.16
N LYS A 24 -3.68 1.14 14.35
CA LYS A 24 -3.91 1.19 12.91
C LYS A 24 -3.10 0.15 12.11
N ILE A 25 -2.06 -0.44 12.72
CA ILE A 25 -1.15 -1.38 12.06
C ILE A 25 -1.77 -2.78 12.10
N THR A 26 -2.56 -3.09 11.08
CA THR A 26 -3.30 -4.36 10.97
C THR A 26 -3.52 -4.66 9.51
N PHE A 27 -3.13 -5.85 9.04
CA PHE A 27 -3.24 -6.24 7.63
C PHE A 27 -3.90 -7.61 7.51
N GLN A 28 -4.57 -7.85 6.38
CA GLN A 28 -5.14 -9.14 6.05
C GLN A 28 -4.17 -9.99 5.22
N PHE A 29 -4.09 -11.27 5.55
CA PHE A 29 -3.45 -12.27 4.69
C PHE A 29 -4.29 -12.54 3.44
N SER A 30 -3.72 -13.28 2.49
CA SER A 30 -4.37 -13.62 1.22
C SER A 30 -5.68 -14.41 1.41
N ASN A 31 -5.79 -15.16 2.51
CA ASN A 31 -6.98 -15.90 2.91
C ASN A 31 -8.01 -15.04 3.70
N GLY A 32 -7.71 -13.76 3.96
CA GLY A 32 -8.57 -12.83 4.70
C GLY A 32 -8.34 -12.77 6.21
N ASP A 33 -7.47 -13.64 6.76
CA ASP A 33 -7.18 -13.62 8.19
C ASP A 33 -6.40 -12.36 8.59
N GLU A 34 -6.80 -11.78 9.71
CA GLU A 34 -6.23 -10.53 10.20
C GLU A 34 -4.97 -10.77 11.05
N CYS A 35 -3.86 -10.14 10.67
CA CYS A 35 -2.64 -10.06 11.48
C CYS A 35 -2.53 -8.66 12.12
N ASN A 36 -2.86 -8.58 13.41
CA ASN A 36 -2.96 -7.33 14.17
C ASN A 36 -1.69 -7.05 14.99
N TYR A 37 -1.05 -5.90 14.79
CA TYR A 37 0.20 -5.57 15.48
C TYR A 37 0.08 -5.38 17.01
N PRO A 38 -0.98 -4.73 17.55
CA PRO A 38 -1.20 -4.70 19.00
C PRO A 38 -1.27 -6.08 19.65
N ARG A 39 -1.91 -7.06 18.99
CA ARG A 39 -1.94 -8.46 19.45
C ARG A 39 -0.58 -9.14 19.31
N TRP A 40 0.13 -8.89 18.20
CA TRP A 40 1.49 -9.38 17.99
C TRP A 40 2.44 -8.96 19.12
N ARG A 41 2.43 -7.67 19.50
CA ARG A 41 3.24 -7.13 20.61
C ARG A 41 2.92 -7.77 21.96
N LYS A 42 1.72 -8.32 22.14
CA LYS A 42 1.29 -9.03 23.35
C LYS A 42 1.65 -10.53 23.32
N GLY A 43 2.43 -10.98 22.33
CA GLY A 43 2.91 -12.36 22.23
C GLY A 43 2.06 -13.29 21.36
N ARG A 44 1.07 -12.74 20.63
CA ARG A 44 0.27 -13.51 19.68
C ARG A 44 1.03 -13.70 18.37
N ARG A 45 0.92 -14.86 17.73
CA ARG A 45 1.55 -15.17 16.44
C ARG A 45 0.54 -15.88 15.54
N MET A 46 0.73 -15.74 14.24
CA MET A 46 -0.03 -16.49 13.24
C MET A 46 0.62 -17.86 13.05
N LEU A 47 -0.17 -18.92 13.18
CA LEU A 47 0.18 -20.26 12.72
C LEU A 47 -0.45 -20.43 11.34
N VAL A 48 0.37 -20.61 10.30
CA VAL A 48 -0.10 -20.79 8.92
C VAL A 48 0.23 -22.20 8.45
N LEU A 49 -0.78 -22.93 7.97
CA LEU A 49 -0.70 -24.30 7.46
C LEU A 49 -1.48 -24.40 6.14
N GLY A 50 -0.79 -24.15 5.03
CA GLY A 50 -1.43 -24.01 3.72
C GLY A 50 -2.35 -22.78 3.70
N ASP A 51 -3.61 -22.96 3.31
CA ASP A 51 -4.61 -21.88 3.26
C ASP A 51 -5.25 -21.58 4.63
N PHE A 52 -5.00 -22.42 5.63
CA PHE A 52 -5.50 -22.19 6.99
C PHE A 52 -4.51 -21.33 7.77
N SER A 53 -5.01 -20.31 8.46
CA SER A 53 -4.25 -19.65 9.50
C SER A 53 -5.06 -19.43 10.77
N CYS A 54 -4.39 -19.38 11.90
CA CYS A 54 -5.02 -19.00 13.16
C CYS A 54 -4.04 -18.29 14.08
N GLU A 55 -4.56 -17.44 14.96
CA GLU A 55 -3.74 -16.73 15.93
C GLU A 55 -3.59 -17.56 17.22
N ILE A 56 -2.35 -17.78 17.65
CA ILE A 56 -2.01 -18.55 18.86
C ILE A 56 -1.12 -17.73 19.81
N PRO A 57 -1.16 -18.00 21.14
CA PRO A 57 -0.19 -17.42 22.07
C PRO A 57 1.12 -18.22 21.97
N ALA A 58 2.14 -17.65 21.34
CA ALA A 58 3.40 -18.37 21.04
C ALA A 58 4.67 -17.56 21.37
N ALA A 59 4.54 -16.38 21.96
CA ALA A 59 5.66 -15.57 22.43
C ALA A 59 5.29 -14.81 23.71
N LEU A 60 6.30 -14.26 24.38
CA LEU A 60 6.10 -13.27 25.44
C LEU A 60 5.81 -11.88 24.83
N PRO A 61 5.19 -10.97 25.59
CA PRO A 61 5.04 -9.57 25.19
C PRO A 61 6.41 -8.93 24.92
N ASP A 62 6.52 -8.22 23.79
CA ASP A 62 7.75 -7.55 23.34
C ASP A 62 7.36 -6.46 22.33
N ASP A 63 7.74 -5.22 22.63
CA ASP A 63 7.46 -4.02 21.84
C ASP A 63 8.70 -3.40 21.20
N SER A 64 9.80 -4.15 21.14
CA SER A 64 11.01 -3.72 20.45
C SER A 64 10.79 -3.50 18.95
N GLU A 65 11.60 -2.62 18.37
CA GLU A 65 11.66 -2.42 16.92
C GLU A 65 11.96 -3.72 16.16
N GLN A 66 12.74 -4.63 16.77
CA GLN A 66 12.99 -5.93 16.18
C GLN A 66 11.71 -6.75 16.03
N GLN A 67 10.79 -6.72 17.00
CA GLN A 67 9.50 -7.41 16.87
C GLN A 67 8.56 -6.73 15.89
N TYR A 68 8.62 -5.41 15.77
CA TYR A 68 7.93 -4.70 14.69
C TYR A 68 8.39 -5.18 13.32
N ARG A 69 9.72 -5.29 13.12
CA ARG A 69 10.29 -5.82 11.87
C ARG A 69 9.90 -7.29 11.63
N ASN A 70 9.81 -8.10 12.68
CA ASN A 70 9.35 -9.49 12.58
C ASN A 70 7.87 -9.56 12.16
N TYR A 71 7.03 -8.69 12.74
CA TYR A 71 5.62 -8.56 12.34
C TYR A 71 5.51 -8.19 10.85
N LEU A 72 6.26 -7.19 10.38
CA LEU A 72 6.24 -6.82 8.96
C LEU A 72 6.60 -7.98 8.04
N LYS A 73 7.63 -8.75 8.41
CA LYS A 73 8.03 -9.93 7.64
C LYS A 73 6.91 -10.95 7.57
N GLU A 74 6.22 -11.19 8.67
CA GLU A 74 5.06 -12.09 8.70
C GLU A 74 3.96 -11.62 7.76
N VAL A 75 3.59 -10.34 7.83
CA VAL A 75 2.56 -9.77 6.95
C VAL A 75 2.97 -9.91 5.47
N ILE A 76 4.19 -9.51 5.13
CA ILE A 76 4.68 -9.54 3.73
C ILE A 76 4.82 -10.97 3.19
N ASN A 77 4.98 -11.98 4.05
CA ASN A 77 5.01 -13.38 3.61
C ASN A 77 3.63 -13.88 3.14
N TYR A 78 2.54 -13.32 3.67
CA TYR A 78 1.19 -13.87 3.49
C TYR A 78 0.18 -12.88 2.89
N ALA A 79 0.52 -11.60 2.81
CA ALA A 79 -0.28 -10.55 2.17
C ALA A 79 0.38 -10.09 0.86
N GLY A 80 -0.44 -9.68 -0.11
CA GLY A 80 0.04 -9.15 -1.38
C GLY A 80 -0.95 -8.20 -2.04
N THR A 81 -0.81 -7.98 -3.35
CA THR A 81 -1.66 -7.05 -4.13
C THR A 81 -3.15 -7.32 -3.93
N LEU A 82 -3.57 -8.59 -4.01
CA LEU A 82 -4.97 -8.97 -3.79
C LEU A 82 -5.44 -8.76 -2.36
N SER A 83 -4.56 -8.90 -1.36
CA SER A 83 -4.89 -8.57 0.03
C SER A 83 -5.21 -7.08 0.17
N LEU A 84 -4.31 -6.22 -0.31
CA LEU A 84 -4.49 -4.76 -0.31
C LEU A 84 -5.78 -4.35 -1.06
N GLN A 85 -6.04 -4.96 -2.20
CA GLN A 85 -7.24 -4.71 -2.99
C GLN A 85 -8.52 -5.07 -2.23
N LYS A 86 -8.54 -6.19 -1.50
CA LYS A 86 -9.71 -6.64 -0.71
C LYS A 86 -9.93 -5.82 0.56
N GLU A 87 -8.86 -5.34 1.20
CA GLU A 87 -8.94 -4.57 2.45
C GLU A 87 -9.03 -3.05 2.25
N SER A 88 -9.22 -2.58 1.01
CA SER A 88 -9.35 -1.16 0.65
C SER A 88 -10.69 -0.83 0.01
N ALA A 89 -11.06 0.45 0.08
CA ALA A 89 -12.26 0.98 -0.56
C ALA A 89 -11.89 1.67 -1.88
N VAL A 90 -12.72 1.49 -2.90
CA VAL A 90 -12.65 2.27 -4.15
C VAL A 90 -13.09 3.70 -3.84
N ILE A 91 -12.33 4.69 -4.32
CA ILE A 91 -12.64 6.12 -4.16
C ILE A 91 -12.73 6.80 -5.54
N SER A 92 -13.35 7.98 -5.58
CA SER A 92 -13.36 8.78 -6.80
C SER A 92 -11.99 9.44 -7.06
N PRO A 93 -11.63 9.73 -8.33
CA PRO A 93 -10.45 10.55 -8.65
C PRO A 93 -10.44 11.91 -7.92
N ASP A 94 -11.61 12.48 -7.65
CA ASP A 94 -11.80 13.77 -6.97
C ASP A 94 -11.35 13.75 -5.51
N GLU A 95 -11.47 12.58 -4.86
CA GLU A 95 -11.09 12.34 -3.47
C GLU A 95 -9.63 11.90 -3.31
N LEU A 96 -8.94 11.65 -4.43
CA LEU A 96 -7.57 11.15 -4.44
C LEU A 96 -6.63 12.11 -3.71
N GLY A 97 -5.84 11.56 -2.79
CA GLY A 97 -4.88 12.30 -1.99
C GLY A 97 -3.63 11.50 -1.68
N ILE A 98 -2.74 12.12 -0.91
CA ILE A 98 -1.46 11.52 -0.51
C ILE A 98 -1.73 10.27 0.35
N GLY A 99 -1.04 9.17 0.01
CA GLY A 99 -1.19 7.88 0.66
C GLY A 99 -2.16 6.94 -0.02
N ASP A 100 -3.13 7.46 -0.78
CA ASP A 100 -3.98 6.62 -1.61
C ASP A 100 -3.14 5.88 -2.66
N PHE A 101 -3.71 4.82 -3.20
CA PHE A 101 -2.99 3.93 -4.11
C PHE A 101 -3.90 3.48 -5.26
N ILE A 102 -3.28 3.09 -6.37
CA ILE A 102 -3.96 2.58 -7.55
C ILE A 102 -3.54 1.12 -7.69
N CYS A 103 -4.50 0.19 -7.54
CA CYS A 103 -4.24 -1.24 -7.46
C CYS A 103 -5.24 -2.03 -8.29
N ASN A 104 -4.72 -2.69 -9.32
CA ASN A 104 -5.43 -3.71 -10.07
C ASN A 104 -5.02 -5.11 -9.55
N ASP A 105 -5.36 -6.17 -10.26
CA ASP A 105 -5.08 -7.55 -9.84
C ASP A 105 -3.59 -7.93 -9.88
N THR A 106 -2.76 -7.14 -10.58
CA THR A 106 -1.37 -7.47 -10.89
C THR A 106 -0.35 -6.52 -10.28
N HIS A 107 -0.68 -5.23 -10.13
CA HIS A 107 0.26 -4.21 -9.70
C HIS A 107 -0.39 -3.15 -8.82
N VAL A 108 0.45 -2.48 -8.02
CA VAL A 108 0.06 -1.38 -7.16
C VAL A 108 1.09 -0.25 -7.19
N VAL A 109 0.59 0.98 -7.26
CA VAL A 109 1.35 2.22 -7.16
C VAL A 109 0.71 3.15 -6.13
N MET A 110 1.47 4.04 -5.50
CA MET A 110 0.98 4.93 -4.44
C MET A 110 1.17 6.40 -4.79
N ILE A 111 0.20 7.23 -4.41
CA ILE A 111 0.31 8.68 -4.44
C ILE A 111 1.20 9.12 -3.28
N THR A 112 2.37 9.64 -3.62
CA THR A 112 3.41 10.05 -2.65
C THR A 112 3.36 11.53 -2.32
N ASP A 113 2.89 12.34 -3.26
CA ASP A 113 2.73 13.79 -3.10
C ASP A 113 1.66 14.32 -4.05
N MET A 114 1.17 15.52 -3.78
CA MET A 114 0.15 16.21 -4.58
C MET A 114 0.40 17.72 -4.55
N ALA A 115 0.25 18.37 -5.70
CA ALA A 115 0.23 19.82 -5.80
C ALA A 115 -1.08 20.30 -6.44
N VAL A 116 -1.52 21.49 -6.04
CA VAL A 116 -2.74 22.14 -6.53
C VAL A 116 -2.37 23.56 -6.93
N ASN A 117 -2.78 23.99 -8.13
CA ASN A 117 -2.57 25.35 -8.58
C ASN A 117 -3.71 26.30 -8.17
N ASP A 118 -3.57 27.59 -8.48
CA ASP A 118 -4.56 28.62 -8.12
C ASP A 118 -5.95 28.41 -8.74
N LYS A 119 -6.07 27.56 -9.77
CA LYS A 119 -7.34 27.21 -10.41
C LYS A 119 -7.99 25.97 -9.78
N GLY A 120 -7.33 25.32 -8.82
CA GLY A 120 -7.78 24.07 -8.23
C GLY A 120 -7.40 22.81 -9.01
N GLU A 121 -6.59 22.94 -10.08
CA GLU A 121 -6.13 21.79 -10.87
C GLU A 121 -5.06 21.01 -10.07
N LYS A 122 -5.21 19.69 -9.98
CA LYS A 122 -4.32 18.83 -9.19
C LYS A 122 -3.36 18.03 -10.06
N VAL A 123 -2.16 17.82 -9.53
CA VAL A 123 -1.15 16.91 -10.05
C VAL A 123 -0.59 16.03 -8.92
N TYR A 124 -0.13 14.83 -9.28
CA TYR A 124 0.26 13.79 -8.33
C TYR A 124 1.68 13.27 -8.64
N LEU A 125 2.48 13.04 -7.60
CA LEU A 125 3.69 12.21 -7.69
C LEU A 125 3.34 10.77 -7.34
N ILE A 126 3.67 9.86 -8.24
CA ILE A 126 3.34 8.44 -8.07
C ILE A 126 4.62 7.65 -7.84
N GLY A 127 4.63 6.82 -6.80
CA GLY A 127 5.74 5.94 -6.46
C GLY A 127 5.38 4.47 -6.59
N GLN A 128 6.36 3.63 -6.90
CA GLN A 128 6.18 2.18 -7.00
C GLN A 128 7.44 1.39 -6.61
N SER A 129 7.23 0.09 -6.38
CA SER A 129 8.26 -0.95 -6.55
C SER A 129 7.81 -1.93 -7.64
N PHE A 130 8.60 -2.95 -7.97
CA PHE A 130 8.36 -3.85 -9.11
C PHE A 130 8.49 -5.32 -8.72
N ILE A 131 8.19 -6.22 -9.66
CA ILE A 131 8.49 -7.65 -9.59
C ILE A 131 9.38 -8.01 -10.80
N PRO A 132 10.66 -8.39 -10.64
CA PRO A 132 11.41 -8.57 -9.38
C PRO A 132 11.55 -7.30 -8.56
N ALA A 133 11.72 -7.47 -7.24
CA ALA A 133 11.76 -6.38 -6.27
C ALA A 133 12.89 -5.37 -6.52
N VAL A 134 12.55 -4.08 -6.53
CA VAL A 134 13.49 -2.95 -6.68
C VAL A 134 13.34 -1.96 -5.52
N CYS A 135 14.14 -0.89 -5.50
CA CYS A 135 13.90 0.22 -4.57
C CYS A 135 12.60 0.94 -4.93
N PHE A 136 11.84 1.35 -3.92
CA PHE A 136 10.70 2.22 -4.13
C PHE A 136 11.19 3.55 -4.75
N HIS A 137 10.59 3.95 -5.87
CA HIS A 137 11.02 5.10 -6.66
C HIS A 137 9.82 5.85 -7.22
N ILE A 138 10.00 7.13 -7.51
CA ILE A 138 9.02 7.96 -8.21
C ILE A 138 9.03 7.60 -9.69
N ILE A 139 7.84 7.43 -10.26
CA ILE A 139 7.63 7.13 -11.67
C ILE A 139 7.74 8.44 -12.46
N THR A 140 8.50 8.40 -13.54
CA THR A 140 8.51 9.48 -14.54
C THR A 140 7.71 9.03 -15.74
N ASP A 141 6.77 9.86 -16.17
CA ASP A 141 6.09 9.71 -17.44
C ASP A 141 7.01 10.14 -18.58
N LEU A 142 7.13 9.26 -19.58
CA LEU A 142 8.02 9.43 -20.73
C LEU A 142 7.25 9.55 -22.06
N ASP A 143 5.92 9.43 -22.03
CA ASP A 143 5.09 9.38 -23.24
C ASP A 143 4.82 10.77 -23.85
N GLY A 144 5.14 11.85 -23.11
CA GLY A 144 5.00 13.25 -23.56
C GLY A 144 6.22 13.80 -24.31
N SER A 145 6.10 15.05 -24.80
CA SER A 145 7.23 15.75 -25.44
C SER A 145 8.38 16.07 -24.47
N GLU A 146 8.09 16.14 -23.18
CA GLU A 146 9.07 16.33 -22.10
C GLU A 146 8.79 15.32 -20.97
N PRO A 147 9.84 14.64 -20.44
CA PRO A 147 9.70 13.79 -19.26
C PRO A 147 9.17 14.56 -18.05
N THR A 148 8.15 14.02 -17.38
CA THR A 148 7.56 14.63 -16.18
C THR A 148 7.25 13.59 -15.11
N ALA A 149 7.45 13.92 -13.84
CA ALA A 149 7.03 13.08 -12.71
C ALA A 149 5.59 13.38 -12.24
N TRP A 150 4.97 14.43 -12.81
CA TRP A 150 3.65 14.91 -12.41
C TRP A 150 2.55 14.30 -13.28
N PHE A 151 1.68 13.52 -12.67
CA PHE A 151 0.49 12.97 -13.30
C PHE A 151 -0.70 13.88 -13.02
N THR A 152 -1.39 14.35 -14.07
CA THR A 152 -2.55 15.24 -13.96
C THR A 152 -3.79 14.50 -13.51
N GLU A 153 -4.69 15.17 -12.78
CA GLU A 153 -6.01 14.62 -12.43
C GLU A 153 -6.82 14.19 -13.67
N ASP A 154 -6.79 14.99 -14.75
CA ASP A 154 -7.51 14.68 -16.00
C ASP A 154 -7.13 13.31 -16.59
N ARG A 155 -5.82 12.98 -16.59
CA ARG A 155 -5.33 11.66 -17.00
C ARG A 155 -5.92 10.54 -16.13
N LEU A 156 -6.00 10.73 -14.82
CA LEU A 156 -6.57 9.73 -13.91
C LEU A 156 -8.10 9.64 -14.00
N ARG A 157 -8.75 10.61 -14.65
CA ARG A 157 -10.18 10.61 -14.97
C ARG A 157 -10.50 9.90 -16.29
N GLU A 158 -9.52 9.54 -17.10
CA GLU A 158 -9.74 8.73 -18.29
C GLU A 158 -10.35 7.36 -17.91
N GLU A 159 -11.14 6.76 -18.81
CA GLU A 159 -11.72 5.42 -18.55
C GLU A 159 -10.62 4.39 -18.29
N LYS A 160 -9.50 4.53 -19.00
CA LYS A 160 -8.27 3.75 -18.84
C LYS A 160 -7.08 4.67 -18.96
N PHE A 161 -6.13 4.55 -18.05
CA PHE A 161 -4.90 5.33 -18.07
C PHE A 161 -3.68 4.45 -17.83
N GLN A 162 -2.52 4.88 -18.36
CA GLN A 162 -1.25 4.21 -18.16
C GLN A 162 -0.45 4.87 -17.04
N ILE A 163 0.17 4.06 -16.19
CA ILE A 163 1.21 4.50 -15.25
C ILE A 163 2.39 3.55 -15.40
N GLY A 164 3.49 4.05 -16.00
CA GLY A 164 4.62 3.21 -16.37
C GLY A 164 4.20 2.11 -17.35
N ALA A 165 4.49 0.85 -17.02
CA ALA A 165 4.18 -0.30 -17.87
C ALA A 165 2.78 -0.91 -17.64
N PHE A 166 1.95 -0.30 -16.78
CA PHE A 166 0.67 -0.87 -16.35
C PHE A 166 -0.52 0.02 -16.71
N SER A 167 -1.60 -0.63 -17.12
CA SER A 167 -2.91 -0.01 -17.35
C SER A 167 -3.77 -0.12 -16.10
N PHE A 168 -4.49 0.95 -15.80
CA PHE A 168 -5.44 1.03 -14.71
C PHE A 168 -6.76 1.65 -15.17
N GLU A 169 -7.80 1.44 -14.38
CA GLU A 169 -9.14 2.03 -14.51
C GLU A 169 -9.49 2.80 -13.22
N GLN A 170 -10.51 3.65 -13.26
CA GLN A 170 -10.95 4.40 -12.07
C GLN A 170 -11.32 3.48 -10.88
N LYS A 171 -11.81 2.26 -11.15
CA LYS A 171 -12.13 1.26 -10.11
C LYS A 171 -10.90 0.73 -9.34
N ASP A 172 -9.71 1.00 -9.87
CA ASP A 172 -8.45 0.60 -9.25
C ASP A 172 -7.95 1.66 -8.24
N ILE A 173 -8.53 2.88 -8.25
CA ILE A 173 -8.18 3.97 -7.34
C ILE A 173 -8.78 3.68 -5.96
N ARG A 174 -7.92 3.57 -4.95
CA ARG A 174 -8.26 2.99 -3.66
C ARG A 174 -7.65 3.74 -2.49
N ARG A 175 -8.38 3.74 -1.37
CA ARG A 175 -7.92 4.18 -0.06
C ARG A 175 -7.82 2.99 0.89
N TRP A 176 -6.69 2.86 1.57
CA TRP A 176 -6.52 1.84 2.60
C TRP A 176 -7.22 2.30 3.88
N LYS A 177 -8.34 1.65 4.24
CA LYS A 177 -9.13 2.01 5.43
C LYS A 177 -9.44 3.50 5.48
N ASP A 178 -9.00 4.20 6.53
CA ASP A 178 -9.21 5.64 6.72
C ASP A 178 -8.14 6.53 6.05
N GLY A 179 -7.14 5.94 5.37
CA GLY A 179 -5.96 6.66 4.88
C GLY A 179 -4.97 7.01 6.00
N PHE A 180 -4.02 7.91 5.71
CA PHE A 180 -3.04 8.42 6.68
C PHE A 180 -3.69 9.28 7.78
#